data_AF-A0A200QX87-F1
#
_entry.id   AF-A0A200QX87-F1
#
_cell.length_a   1.000
_cell.length_b   1.000
_cell.length_c   1.000
_cell.angle_alpha   90.00
_cell.angle_beta   90.00
_cell.angle_gamma   90.00
#
_symmetry.space_group_name_H-M   'P 1'
#
loop_
_entity.id
_entity.type
_entity.pdbx_description
1 polymer ?
#
loop_
_entity_poly.entity_id
_entity_poly.type
_entity_poly.pdbx_seq_one_letter_code
_entity_poly.pdbx_strand_id
1 'polypeptide(L)'
;MKHIIKILTLLVAISAVWIGLLETSVVPRSYAWLLPIYFIVSLGCYGLLMVGVGLMRFPTCPQEAVLLQQDVAEAKEFLKKRGVDVGSD
;
A
#
# COMPACT_ATOMS: atom_id res chain seq x y z
N MET A 1 -29.68 -2.18 -5.44
CA MET A 1 -29.52 -1.00 -4.55
C MET A 1 -30.06 -1.20 -3.14
N LYS A 2 -31.32 -1.65 -2.94
CA LYS A 2 -31.92 -1.84 -1.60
C LYS A 2 -31.13 -2.77 -0.66
N HIS A 3 -30.54 -3.84 -1.19
CA HIS A 3 -29.70 -4.76 -0.40
C HIS A 3 -28.37 -4.15 0.04
N ILE A 4 -27.74 -3.35 -0.83
CA ILE A 4 -26.50 -2.64 -0.52
C ILE A 4 -26.73 -1.65 0.62
N ILE A 5 -27.84 -0.90 0.57
CA ILE A 5 -28.22 0.04 1.62
C ILE A 5 -28.49 -0.69 2.94
N LYS A 6 -29.20 -1.84 2.91
CA LYS A 6 -29.42 -2.66 4.12
C LYS A 6 -28.11 -3.14 4.75
N ILE A 7 -27.19 -3.65 3.93
CA ILE A 7 -25.87 -4.11 4.38
C ILE A 7 -25.07 -2.93 4.97
N LEU A 8 -25.08 -1.79 4.29
CA LEU A 8 -24.41 -0.57 4.76
C LEU A 8 -24.98 -0.10 6.11
N THR A 9 -26.31 -0.06 6.26
CA THR A 9 -26.96 0.34 7.52
C THR A 9 -26.66 -0.64 8.65
N LEU A 10 -26.59 -1.94 8.36
CA LEU A 10 -26.29 -2.96 9.35
C LEU A 10 -24.83 -2.89 9.81
N LEU A 11 -23.91 -2.64 8.87
CA LEU A 11 -22.50 -2.39 9.15
C LEU A 11 -22.32 -1.15 10.04
N VAL A 12 -23.01 -0.05 9.71
CA VAL A 12 -22.96 1.20 10.49
C VAL A 12 -23.56 1.01 11.89
N ALA A 13 -24.64 0.25 12.02
CA ALA A 13 -25.23 -0.05 13.32
C ALA A 13 -24.28 -0.88 14.19
N ILE A 14 -23.65 -1.91 13.62
CA ILE A 14 -22.70 -2.77 14.33
C ILE A 14 -21.47 -1.98 14.76
N SER A 15 -20.91 -1.13 13.89
CA SER A 15 -19.76 -0.30 14.25
C SER A 15 -20.10 0.72 15.34
N ALA A 16 -21.26 1.36 15.28
CA ALA A 16 -21.73 2.29 16.31
C ALA A 16 -21.95 1.60 17.66
N VAL A 17 -22.51 0.38 17.66
CA VAL A 17 -22.67 -0.43 18.88
C VAL A 17 -21.32 -0.82 19.47
N TRP A 18 -20.37 -1.26 18.64
CA TRP A 18 -19.02 -1.59 19.09
C TRP A 18 -18.28 -0.39 19.68
N ILE A 19 -18.34 0.77 19.03
CA ILE A 19 -17.74 2.00 19.53
C ILE A 19 -18.40 2.40 20.85
N GLY A 20 -19.73 2.35 20.94
CA GLY A 20 -20.46 2.65 22.18
C GLY A 20 -20.09 1.72 23.34
N LEU A 21 -19.89 0.42 23.07
CA LEU A 21 -19.47 -0.55 24.09
C LEU A 21 -18.01 -0.35 24.54
N LEU A 22 -17.15 0.10 23.62
CA LEU A 22 -15.76 0.47 23.88
C LEU A 22 -15.67 1.72 24.76
N GLU A 23 -16.51 2.72 24.47
CA GLU A 23 -16.68 3.95 25.27
C GLU A 23 -17.10 3.64 26.71
N THR A 24 -18.06 2.72 26.91
CA THR A 24 -18.55 2.40 28.25
C THR A 24 -17.56 1.62 29.12
N SER A 25 -16.66 0.84 28.50
CA SER A 25 -15.81 -0.11 29.23
C SER A 25 -14.41 0.42 29.56
N VAL A 26 -13.86 1.35 28.77
CA VAL A 26 -12.42 1.67 28.86
C VAL A 26 -12.12 3.17 28.88
N VAL A 27 -12.99 4.05 28.35
CA VAL A 27 -12.62 5.45 28.05
C VAL A 27 -13.58 6.47 28.70
N PRO A 28 -13.09 7.45 29.49
CA PRO A 28 -13.95 8.54 29.94
C PRO A 28 -14.43 9.36 28.73
N ARG A 29 -15.72 9.72 28.69
CA ARG A 29 -16.41 10.40 27.57
C ARG A 29 -15.66 11.59 26.92
N SER A 30 -14.75 12.23 27.65
CA SER A 30 -13.92 13.33 27.13
C SER A 30 -12.88 12.88 26.09
N TYR A 31 -12.41 11.64 26.14
CA TYR A 31 -11.39 11.10 25.21
C TYR A 31 -11.99 10.30 24.05
N ALA A 32 -13.27 10.01 24.12
CA ALA A 32 -14.07 9.35 23.08
C ALA A 32 -13.85 9.94 21.68
N TRP A 33 -13.81 11.28 21.65
CA TRP A 33 -13.72 12.04 20.41
C TRP A 33 -12.34 11.98 19.77
N LEU A 34 -11.30 11.63 20.53
CA LEU A 34 -9.94 11.43 20.00
C LEU A 34 -9.75 10.01 19.44
N LEU A 35 -10.59 9.04 19.81
CA LEU A 35 -10.44 7.64 19.41
C LEU A 35 -10.43 7.45 17.88
N PRO A 36 -11.29 8.11 17.09
CA PRO A 36 -11.23 8.05 15.63
C PRO A 36 -9.91 8.60 15.07
N ILE A 37 -9.39 9.67 15.67
CA ILE A 37 -8.14 10.30 15.25
C ILE A 37 -6.96 9.36 15.53
N TYR A 38 -6.91 8.74 16.72
CA TYR A 38 -5.89 7.73 17.03
C TYR A 38 -5.96 6.52 16.11
N PHE A 39 -7.16 6.10 15.71
CA PHE A 39 -7.34 5.00 14.76
C PHE A 39 -6.79 5.36 13.38
N ILE A 40 -7.08 6.57 12.88
CA ILE A 40 -6.55 7.07 11.60
C ILE A 40 -5.02 7.14 11.64
N VAL A 41 -4.45 7.71 12.71
CA VAL A 41 -2.99 7.82 12.87
C VAL A 41 -2.33 6.44 12.94
N SER A 42 -2.92 5.50 13.68
CA SER A 42 -2.41 4.13 13.78
C SER A 42 -2.48 3.39 12.44
N LEU A 43 -3.58 3.53 11.69
CA LEU A 43 -3.73 2.99 10.34
C LEU A 43 -2.69 3.59 9.38
N GLY A 44 -2.45 4.90 9.46
CA GLY A 44 -1.43 5.58 8.68
C GLY A 44 -0.03 5.04 8.97
N CYS A 45 0.31 4.89 10.24
CA CYS A 45 1.58 4.31 10.66
C CYS A 45 1.74 2.85 10.17
N TYR A 46 0.70 2.03 10.32
CA TYR A 46 0.68 0.66 9.80
C TYR A 46 0.89 0.62 8.27
N GLY A 47 0.22 1.50 7.52
CA GLY A 47 0.39 1.62 6.08
C GLY A 47 1.82 1.99 5.68
N LEU A 48 2.42 2.98 6.34
CA LEU A 48 3.80 3.37 6.11
C LEU A 48 4.78 2.25 6.41
N LEU A 49 4.57 1.51 7.51
CA LEU A 49 5.40 0.35 7.85
C LEU A 49 5.27 -0.77 6.82
N MET A 50 4.06 -1.07 6.38
CA MET A 50 3.82 -2.07 5.32
C MET A 50 4.53 -1.71 4.02
N VAL A 51 4.44 -0.45 3.59
CA VAL A 51 5.14 0.03 2.39
C VAL A 51 6.65 0.00 2.61
N GLY A 52 7.15 0.43 3.77
CA GLY A 52 8.57 0.42 4.10
C GLY A 52 9.16 -0.98 4.12
N VAL A 53 8.48 -1.95 4.73
CA VAL A 53 8.88 -3.37 4.72
C VAL A 53 8.81 -3.93 3.30
N GLY A 54 7.78 -3.57 2.52
CA GLY A 54 7.68 -3.90 1.11
C GLY A 54 8.91 -3.43 0.33
N LEU A 55 9.30 -2.16 0.50
CA LEU A 55 10.49 -1.55 -0.10
C LEU A 55 11.78 -2.27 0.31
N MET A 56 11.97 -2.55 1.60
CA MET A 56 13.15 -3.27 2.09
C MET A 56 13.23 -4.71 1.61
N ARG A 57 12.07 -5.34 1.38
CA ARG A 57 11.95 -6.74 0.98
C ARG A 57 11.68 -6.91 -0.52
N PHE A 58 11.82 -5.85 -1.32
CA PHE A 58 11.80 -6.01 -2.77
C PHE A 58 12.84 -7.06 -3.14
N PRO A 59 12.44 -8.17 -3.80
CA PRO A 59 13.38 -9.15 -4.28
C PRO A 59 14.18 -8.49 -5.39
N THR A 60 15.29 -7.85 -5.02
CA THR A 60 16.29 -7.45 -5.99
C THR A 60 16.90 -8.75 -6.49
N CYS A 61 16.62 -9.12 -7.74
CA CYS A 61 17.26 -10.24 -8.42
C CYS A 61 18.55 -9.71 -9.08
N PRO A 62 19.71 -9.67 -8.39
CA PRO A 62 20.93 -9.07 -8.94
C PRO A 62 21.37 -9.76 -10.22
N GLN A 63 21.16 -11.08 -10.32
CA GLN A 63 21.54 -11.87 -11.47
C GLN A 63 20.68 -11.57 -12.70
N GLU A 64 19.37 -11.37 -12.51
CA GLU A 64 18.46 -11.02 -13.62
C GLU A 64 18.71 -9.59 -14.12
N ALA A 65 19.05 -8.65 -13.21
CA ALA A 65 19.44 -7.31 -13.61
C ALA A 65 20.71 -7.32 -14.48
N VAL A 66 21.71 -8.15 -14.16
CA VAL A 66 22.93 -8.29 -14.97
C VAL A 66 22.64 -8.89 -16.33
N LEU A 67 21.83 -9.96 -16.39
CA LEU A 67 21.42 -10.57 -17.68
C LEU A 67 20.66 -9.58 -18.56
N LEU A 68 19.73 -8.81 -17.97
CA LEU A 68 18.98 -7.79 -18.70
C LEU A 68 19.90 -6.70 -19.28
N GLN A 69 20.91 -6.26 -18.54
CA GLN A 69 21.89 -5.29 -19.04
C GLN A 69 22.72 -5.87 -20.21
N GLN A 70 23.06 -7.15 -20.16
CA GLN A 70 23.74 -7.84 -21.26
C GLN A 70 22.87 -7.90 -22.51
N ASP A 71 21.59 -8.26 -22.37
CA ASP A 71 20.64 -8.28 -23.50
C ASP A 71 20.45 -6.88 -24.12
N VAL A 72 20.40 -5.84 -23.30
CA VAL A 72 20.34 -4.44 -23.77
C VAL A 72 21.58 -4.07 -24.57
N ALA A 73 22.77 -4.45 -24.09
CA ALA A 73 24.02 -4.19 -24.80
C ALA A 73 24.08 -4.91 -26.16
N GLU A 74 23.69 -6.19 -26.21
CA GLU A 74 23.63 -6.97 -27.44
C GLU A 74 22.62 -6.37 -28.44
N ALA A 75 21.44 -5.98 -27.96
CA ALA A 75 20.42 -5.34 -28.80
C ALA A 75 20.91 -4.00 -29.37
N LYS A 76 21.59 -3.17 -28.56
CA LYS A 76 22.21 -1.92 -29.02
C LYS A 76 23.27 -2.18 -30.11
N GLU A 77 24.14 -3.17 -29.93
CA GLU A 77 25.13 -3.52 -30.95
C GLU A 77 24.49 -4.01 -32.24
N PHE A 78 23.46 -4.85 -32.15
CA PHE A 78 22.74 -5.36 -33.31
C PHE A 78 22.07 -4.25 -34.13
N LEU A 79 21.45 -3.28 -33.45
CA LEU A 79 20.85 -2.11 -34.09
C LEU A 79 21.89 -1.19 -34.71
N LYS A 80 23.04 -0.99 -34.05
CA LYS A 80 24.16 -0.22 -34.59
C LYS A 80 24.72 -0.85 -35.86
N LYS A 81 24.85 -2.19 -35.91
CA LYS A 81 25.25 -2.94 -37.12
C LYS A 81 24.24 -2.75 -38.27
N ARG A 82 22.98 -2.45 -37.97
CA ARG A 82 21.92 -2.13 -38.95
C ARG A 82 21.80 -0.64 -39.28
N GLY A 83 22.70 0.20 -38.75
CA GLY A 83 22.73 1.64 -39.01
C GLY A 83 21.71 2.46 -38.23
N VAL A 84 21.09 1.88 -37.17
CA VAL A 84 20.17 2.58 -36.27
C VAL A 84 20.97 3.08 -35.07
N ASP A 85 21.08 4.41 -34.93
CA ASP A 85 21.72 5.03 -33.77
C ASP A 85 20.76 5.03 -32.58
N VAL A 86 21.09 4.25 -31.56
CA VAL A 86 20.40 4.21 -30.27
C VAL A 86 21.39 4.83 -29.30
N GLY A 87 21.17 6.10 -28.94
CA GLY A 87 22.11 6.97 -28.22
C GLY A 87 23.06 6.27 -27.24
N SER A 88 24.33 6.70 -27.31
CA SER A 88 25.40 6.22 -26.44
C SER A 88 25.31 6.94 -25.09
N ASP A 89 25.17 6.16 -24.02
CA ASP A 89 24.98 6.55 -22.61
C ASP A 89 23.72 7.36 -22.26
#